data_AF-A0A938Q5B5-F1
#
_entry.id   AF-A0A938Q5B5-F1
#
_cell.length_a   1.000
_cell.length_b   1.000
_cell.length_c   1.000
_cell.angle_alpha   90.00
_cell.angle_beta   90.00
_cell.angle_gamma   90.00
#
_symmetry.space_group_name_H-M   'P 1'
#
loop_
_entity.id
_entity.type
_entity.pdbx_description
1 polymer ?
#
loop_
_entity_poly.entity_id
_entity_poly.type
_entity_poly.pdbx_seq_one_letter_code
_entity_poly.pdbx_strand_id
1 'polypeptide(L)'
;MGAERIRGAGLDALAEEPLPATSPLWNLPNVLITPNVGGGGGPQLWRRTSQMMRDNTRRDLRSEPLRHVVRAPDGTLVGLLKSRGGSFPRYNDCRRAQVRSRPH
;
A
#
# COMPACT_ATOMS: atom_id res chain seq x y z
N MET A 1 -38.02 0.06 -10.53
CA MET A 1 -36.68 -0.37 -10.95
C MET A 1 -36.06 -1.10 -9.78
N GLY A 2 -35.91 -2.42 -9.87
CA GLY A 2 -35.40 -3.24 -8.77
C GLY A 2 -33.89 -3.12 -8.71
N ALA A 3 -33.35 -2.63 -7.60
CA ALA A 3 -31.92 -2.74 -7.35
C ALA A 3 -31.59 -4.24 -7.25
N GLU A 4 -30.73 -4.73 -8.14
CA GLU A 4 -30.17 -6.06 -8.01
C GLU A 4 -29.47 -6.15 -6.65
N ARG A 5 -30.03 -6.98 -5.77
CA ARG A 5 -29.61 -7.07 -4.37
C ARG A 5 -28.51 -8.12 -4.26
N ILE A 6 -27.37 -7.74 -3.70
CA ILE A 6 -26.26 -8.66 -3.44
C ILE A 6 -26.75 -9.78 -2.50
N ARG A 7 -26.64 -11.04 -2.97
CA ARG A 7 -27.07 -12.22 -2.21
C ARG A 7 -26.21 -12.46 -0.97
N GLY A 8 -24.93 -12.05 -1.00
CA GLY A 8 -24.07 -11.98 0.17
C GLY A 8 -22.68 -11.42 -0.15
N ALA A 9 -21.91 -11.08 0.90
CA ALA A 9 -20.57 -10.50 0.80
C ALA A 9 -19.63 -11.07 1.88
N GLY A 10 -18.36 -11.29 1.52
CA GLY A 10 -17.29 -11.57 2.47
C GLY A 10 -16.38 -10.35 2.60
N LEU A 11 -16.16 -9.85 3.82
CA LEU A 11 -15.36 -8.65 4.09
C LEU A 11 -14.13 -9.02 4.94
N ASP A 12 -12.95 -8.82 4.39
CA ASP A 12 -11.66 -9.04 5.07
C ASP A 12 -10.99 -7.72 5.49
N ALA A 13 -11.26 -6.63 4.78
CA ALA A 13 -10.73 -5.30 5.10
C ALA A 13 -11.89 -4.34 5.39
N LEU A 14 -11.72 -3.50 6.40
CA LEU A 14 -12.75 -2.57 6.87
C LEU A 14 -12.18 -1.16 6.96
N ALA A 15 -13.05 -0.15 6.86
CA ALA A 15 -12.61 1.25 6.92
C ALA A 15 -11.99 1.62 8.28
N GLU A 16 -12.46 0.97 9.35
CA GLU A 16 -11.92 1.06 10.70
C GLU A 16 -11.58 -0.34 11.20
N GLU A 17 -10.38 -0.49 11.75
CA GLU A 17 -9.86 -1.77 12.24
C GLU A 17 -9.24 -1.60 13.64
N PRO A 18 -9.65 -2.40 14.65
CA PRO A 18 -10.68 -3.45 14.58
C PRO A 18 -12.09 -2.88 14.43
N LEU A 19 -13.03 -3.68 13.89
CA LEU A 19 -14.39 -3.21 13.69
C LEU A 19 -15.08 -2.90 15.04
N PRO A 20 -15.66 -1.70 15.22
CA PRO A 20 -16.38 -1.37 16.45
C PRO A 20 -17.51 -2.36 16.74
N ALA A 21 -17.70 -2.71 18.01
CA ALA A 21 -18.78 -3.61 18.44
C ALA A 21 -20.19 -3.04 18.13
N THR A 22 -20.31 -1.71 18.03
CA THR A 22 -21.55 -1.01 17.68
C THR A 22 -21.82 -0.96 16.17
N SER A 23 -20.93 -1.53 15.34
CA SER A 23 -21.07 -1.49 13.88
C SER A 23 -22.33 -2.24 13.42
N PRO A 24 -23.14 -1.65 12.51
CA PRO A 24 -24.31 -2.34 11.96
C PRO A 24 -23.93 -3.54 11.08
N LEU A 25 -22.67 -3.63 10.64
CA LEU A 25 -22.19 -4.73 9.80
C LEU A 25 -22.29 -6.10 10.51
N TRP A 26 -22.23 -6.13 11.84
CA TRP A 26 -22.42 -7.36 12.62
C TRP A 26 -23.82 -7.97 12.49
N ASN A 27 -24.82 -7.13 12.19
CA ASN A 27 -26.23 -7.54 12.14
C ASN A 27 -26.72 -7.84 10.71
N LEU A 28 -25.85 -7.73 9.70
CA LEU A 28 -26.23 -8.02 8.32
C LEU A 28 -26.21 -9.53 8.06
N PRO A 29 -27.36 -10.18 7.81
CA PRO A 29 -27.46 -11.64 7.74
C PRO A 29 -26.80 -12.25 6.48
N ASN A 30 -26.46 -11.41 5.50
CA ASN A 30 -25.82 -11.80 4.24
C ASN A 30 -24.35 -11.38 4.18
N VAL A 31 -23.74 -10.98 5.30
CA VAL A 31 -22.34 -10.53 5.35
C VAL A 31 -21.54 -11.43 6.27
N LEU A 32 -20.44 -11.96 5.75
CA LEU A 32 -19.41 -12.67 6.52
C LEU A 32 -18.23 -11.74 6.73
N ILE A 33 -17.83 -11.52 7.97
CA ILE A 33 -16.66 -10.69 8.32
C ILE A 33 -15.52 -11.62 8.73
N THR A 34 -14.35 -11.45 8.12
CA THR A 34 -13.10 -12.09 8.53
C THR A 34 -12.16 -11.05 9.12
N PRO A 35 -11.28 -11.41 10.08
CA PRO A 35 -10.17 -10.53 10.47
C PRO A 35 -9.31 -10.22 9.25
N ASN A 36 -8.72 -9.03 9.15
CA ASN A 36 -7.85 -8.61 8.03
C ASN A 36 -6.55 -9.41 7.95
N VAL A 37 -6.67 -10.64 7.46
CA VAL A 37 -5.57 -11.62 7.36
C VAL A 37 -5.47 -12.20 5.96
N GLY A 38 -6.33 -11.82 5.02
CA GLY A 38 -6.23 -12.24 3.62
C GLY A 38 -4.91 -11.82 2.97
N GLY A 39 -4.33 -10.71 3.44
CA GLY A 39 -2.98 -10.26 3.08
C GLY A 39 -1.86 -10.71 4.04
N GLY A 40 -2.14 -11.50 5.08
CA GLY A 40 -1.21 -11.79 6.18
C GLY A 40 -0.67 -13.22 6.24
N GLY A 41 -1.13 -14.11 5.35
CA GLY A 41 -0.94 -15.56 5.52
C GLY A 41 0.21 -16.16 4.71
N GLY A 42 1.31 -16.53 5.37
CA GLY A 42 2.18 -17.62 4.89
C GLY A 42 3.66 -17.29 4.68
N PRO A 43 4.57 -18.29 4.80
CA PRO A 43 6.03 -18.07 4.74
C PRO A 43 6.52 -17.39 3.46
N GLN A 44 5.83 -17.63 2.34
CA GLN A 44 6.22 -17.08 1.04
C GLN A 44 5.97 -15.59 0.95
N LEU A 45 4.85 -15.12 1.50
CA LEU A 45 4.52 -13.69 1.53
C LEU A 45 5.47 -12.94 2.45
N TRP A 46 5.69 -13.46 3.67
CA TRP A 46 6.65 -12.90 4.62
C TRP A 46 8.05 -12.78 4.03
N ARG A 47 8.51 -13.81 3.32
CA ARG A 47 9.81 -13.79 2.63
C ARG A 47 9.89 -12.68 1.59
N ARG A 48 8.89 -12.59 0.71
CA ARG A 48 8.85 -11.61 -0.39
C ARG A 48 8.78 -10.18 0.14
N THR A 49 7.86 -9.89 1.06
CA THR A 49 7.70 -8.55 1.63
C THR A 49 8.94 -8.12 2.40
N SER A 50 9.53 -9.03 3.18
CA SER A 50 10.79 -8.74 3.90
C SER A 50 11.96 -8.47 2.95
N GLN A 51 12.03 -9.16 1.81
CA GLN A 51 13.03 -8.89 0.76
C GLN A 51 12.82 -7.49 0.16
N MET A 52 11.59 -7.13 -0.22
CA MET A 52 11.28 -5.81 -0.78
C MET A 52 11.62 -4.68 0.18
N MET A 53 11.28 -4.83 1.47
CA MET A 53 11.61 -3.85 2.50
C MET A 53 13.12 -3.68 2.64
N ARG A 54 13.87 -4.77 2.78
CA ARG A 54 15.34 -4.71 2.90
C ARG A 54 16.01 -4.08 1.69
N ASP A 55 15.55 -4.40 0.48
CA ASP A 55 16.13 -3.87 -0.76
C ASP A 55 15.90 -2.36 -0.87
N ASN A 56 14.70 -1.88 -0.54
CA ASN A 56 14.40 -0.45 -0.54
C ASN A 56 15.13 0.31 0.57
N THR A 57 15.25 -0.26 1.78
CA THR A 57 16.07 0.37 2.84
C THR A 57 17.53 0.51 2.41
N ARG A 58 18.12 -0.51 1.76
CA ARG A 58 19.50 -0.42 1.25
C ARG A 58 19.67 0.65 0.19
N ARG A 59 18.69 0.79 -0.72
CA ARG A 59 18.69 1.82 -1.77
C ARG A 59 18.59 3.21 -1.17
N ASP A 60 17.69 3.41 -0.22
CA ASP A 60 17.50 4.68 0.49
C ASP A 60 18.80 5.13 1.17
N LEU A 61 19.44 4.24 1.94
CA LEU A 61 20.71 4.52 2.61
C LEU A 61 21.86 4.89 1.65
N ARG A 62 21.74 4.52 0.37
CA ARG A 62 22.74 4.81 -0.68
C ARG A 62 22.30 5.90 -1.64
N SER A 63 21.16 6.56 -1.38
CA SER A 63 20.55 7.53 -2.30
C SER A 63 20.32 6.95 -3.71
N GLU A 64 20.09 5.65 -3.81
CA GLU A 64 19.74 4.96 -5.06
C GLU A 64 18.22 5.04 -5.31
N PRO A 65 17.77 4.98 -6.57
CA PRO A 65 16.34 4.94 -6.88
C PRO A 65 15.62 3.77 -6.20
N LEU A 66 14.55 4.08 -5.46
CA LEU A 66 13.66 3.11 -4.82
C LEU A 66 12.89 2.27 -5.86
N ARG A 67 12.54 1.05 -5.48
CA ARG A 67 11.68 0.14 -6.26
C ARG A 67 10.26 0.11 -5.66
N HIS A 68 9.28 -0.30 -6.45
CA HIS A 68 7.88 -0.45 -6.00
C HIS A 68 7.29 0.84 -5.40
N VAL A 69 7.66 1.98 -5.99
CA VAL A 69 7.20 3.31 -5.56
C VAL A 69 5.73 3.51 -5.91
N VAL A 70 4.93 3.88 -4.92
CA VAL A 70 3.53 4.29 -5.09
C VAL A 70 3.44 5.82 -5.01
N ARG A 71 2.66 6.41 -5.91
CA ARG A 71 2.40 7.84 -5.93
C ARG A 71 0.91 8.11 -5.82
N ALA A 72 0.56 9.15 -5.08
CA ALA A 72 -0.78 9.72 -5.10
C ALA A 72 -1.07 10.38 -6.46
N PRO A 73 -2.35 10.66 -6.78
CA PRO A 73 -2.72 11.28 -8.06
C PRO A 73 -2.04 12.62 -8.35
N ASP A 74 -1.68 13.36 -7.30
CA ASP A 74 -0.92 14.62 -7.37
C ASP A 74 0.61 14.41 -7.58
N GLY A 75 1.06 13.17 -7.67
CA GLY A 75 2.46 12.79 -7.84
C GLY A 75 3.26 12.63 -6.54
N THR A 76 2.64 12.92 -5.38
CA THR A 76 3.26 12.78 -4.07
C THR A 76 3.64 11.33 -3.80
N LEU A 77 4.87 11.11 -3.32
CA LEU A 77 5.32 9.78 -2.91
C LEU A 77 4.53 9.33 -1.68
N VAL A 78 3.88 8.16 -1.77
CA VAL A 78 3.15 7.56 -0.64
C VAL A 78 4.06 6.59 0.08
N GLY A 79 4.30 6.85 1.37
CA GLY A 79 5.17 6.03 2.22
C GLY A 79 6.65 6.45 2.21
N LEU A 80 7.35 6.03 3.26
CA LEU A 80 8.60 6.53 3.85
C LEU A 80 8.43 7.87 4.60
N LEU A 81 8.12 7.75 5.89
CA LEU A 81 8.26 8.83 6.86
C LEU A 81 9.67 9.43 6.78
N LYS A 82 9.71 10.78 6.74
CA LYS A 82 10.90 11.63 6.82
C LYS A 82 12.00 11.01 7.69
N SER A 83 13.01 10.44 7.06
CA SER A 83 14.33 10.32 7.67
C SER A 83 14.96 11.71 7.64
N ARG A 84 14.82 12.44 8.76
CA ARG A 84 15.65 13.57 9.20
C ARG A 84 15.90 14.71 8.19
N GLY A 85 15.21 15.84 8.40
CA GLY A 85 15.76 17.19 8.20
C GLY A 85 16.25 17.62 6.80
N GLY A 86 16.22 16.76 5.79
CA GLY A 86 16.60 17.10 4.42
C GLY A 86 15.37 17.50 3.61
N SER A 87 15.42 18.63 2.93
CA SER A 87 14.51 18.94 1.84
C SER A 87 14.53 17.80 0.82
N PHE A 88 13.38 17.21 0.50
CA PHE A 88 13.27 16.39 -0.70
C PHE A 88 13.80 17.23 -1.89
N PRO A 89 14.69 16.68 -2.74
CA PRO A 89 14.96 17.29 -4.03
C PRO A 89 13.62 17.50 -4.73
N ARG A 90 13.40 18.70 -5.27
CA ARG A 90 12.14 18.98 -5.96
C ARG A 90 12.01 17.98 -7.11
N TYR A 91 10.78 17.55 -7.37
CA TYR A 91 10.37 16.61 -8.42
C TYR A 91 11.16 16.66 -9.75
N ASN A 92 11.67 17.83 -10.15
CA ASN A 92 12.50 18.01 -11.34
C ASN A 92 13.89 17.34 -11.29
N ASP A 93 14.45 17.05 -10.11
CA ASP A 93 15.78 16.45 -9.98
C ASP A 93 15.77 14.94 -10.28
N CYS A 94 14.68 14.24 -9.94
CA CYS A 94 14.51 12.83 -10.30
C CYS A 94 14.26 12.62 -11.80
N ARG A 95 13.70 13.60 -12.51
CA ARG A 95 13.38 13.48 -13.95
C ARG A 95 14.63 13.48 -14.83
N ARG A 96 15.70 14.20 -14.46
CA ARG A 96 16.96 14.24 -15.25
C ARG A 96 17.77 12.94 -15.16
N ALA A 97 17.70 12.21 -14.06
CA ALA A 97 18.44 10.97 -13.87
C ALA A 97 17.85 9.80 -14.69
N GLN A 98 16.54 9.80 -14.94
CA GLN A 98 15.84 8.70 -15.62
C GLN A 98 15.68 8.86 -17.13
N VAL A 99 15.87 10.07 -17.67
CA VAL A 99 15.81 10.32 -19.11
C VAL A 99 17.15 10.00 -19.81
N ARG A 100 18.28 9.98 -19.09
CA ARG A 100 19.62 9.69 -19.66
C ARG A 100 19.94 8.20 -19.87
N SER A 101 19.06 7.28 -19.45
CA SER A 101 19.35 5.84 -19.45
C SER A 101 18.47 5.01 -20.39
N ARG A 102 17.73 5.64 -21.31
CA ARG A 102 17.04 4.93 -22.40
C ARG A 102 17.83 5.09 -23.70
N PRO A 103 18.46 4.03 -24.23
CA PRO A 103 18.89 4.03 -25.62
C PRO A 103 17.65 3.91 -26.53
N HIS A 104 17.71 4.56 -27.68
CA HIS A 104 16.80 4.33 -28.81
C HIS A 104 16.97 2.91 -29.35
#